data_AF-A0A3B1AP98-F1
#
_entry.id   AF-A0A3B1AP98-F1
#
_cell.length_a   1.000
_cell.length_b   1.000
_cell.length_c   1.000
_cell.angle_alpha   90.00
_cell.angle_beta   90.00
_cell.angle_gamma   90.00
#
_symmetry.space_group_name_H-M   'P 1'
#
loop_
_entity.id
_entity.type
_entity.pdbx_description
1 polymer ?
#
loop_
_entity_poly.entity_id
_entity_poly.type
_entity_poly.pdbx_seq_one_letter_code
_entity_poly.pdbx_strand_id
1 'polypeptide(L)' 'EIMDAPVFYFAEDAHQQYLAKNPHGYCALAGCGIPFPG' A
#
# COMPACT_ATOMS: atom_id res chain seq x y z
N GLU A 1 -2.45 -6.67 15.30
CA GLU A 1 -3.68 -7.28 15.86
C GLU A 1 -3.91 -8.64 15.18
N ILE A 2 -4.56 -9.61 15.83
CA ILE A 2 -4.88 -10.93 15.28
C ILE A 2 -6.37 -11.20 15.50
N MET A 3 -7.12 -11.43 14.42
CA MET A 3 -8.56 -11.71 14.40
C MET A 3 -8.92 -12.55 13.17
N ASP A 4 -10.12 -13.15 13.15
CA ASP A 4 -10.64 -13.84 11.97
C ASP A 4 -10.76 -12.88 10.78
N ALA A 5 -10.57 -13.41 9.57
CA ALA A 5 -10.62 -12.60 8.35
C ALA A 5 -12.04 -12.02 8.15
N PRO A 6 -12.20 -10.69 8.16
CA PRO A 6 -13.49 -10.07 7.88
C PRO A 6 -13.82 -10.15 6.38
N VAL A 7 -15.04 -9.76 6.02
CA VAL A 7 -15.42 -9.59 4.61
C VAL A 7 -14.51 -8.54 3.97
N PHE A 8 -13.88 -8.91 2.86
CA PHE A 8 -13.00 -8.04 2.09
C PHE A 8 -13.79 -7.20 1.08
N TYR A 9 -13.56 -5.90 1.07
CA TYR A 9 -14.13 -4.96 0.10
C TYR A 9 -13.01 -4.29 -0.68
N PHE A 10 -13.14 -4.24 -2.01
CA PHE A 10 -12.17 -3.54 -2.85
C PHE A 10 -12.25 -2.03 -2.63
N ALA A 11 -11.09 -1.38 -2.54
CA ALA A 11 -10.98 0.06 -2.65
C ALA A 11 -11.13 0.49 -4.13
N GLU A 12 -11.44 1.77 -4.34
CA GLU A 12 -11.55 2.39 -5.67
C GLU A 12 -10.30 2.13 -6.55
N ASP A 13 -10.48 2.06 -7.86
CA ASP A 13 -9.42 1.74 -8.83
C ASP A 13 -8.18 2.65 -8.74
N ALA A 14 -8.36 3.89 -8.30
CA ALA A 14 -7.26 4.84 -8.09
C ALA A 14 -6.30 4.38 -6.97
N HIS A 15 -6.81 3.69 -5.95
CA HIS A 15 -6.01 3.14 -4.86
C HIS A 15 -5.31 1.84 -5.24
N GLN A 16 -5.88 1.10 -6.19
CA GLN A 16 -5.27 -0.14 -6.68
C GLN A 16 -3.94 0.17 -7.37
N GLN A 17 -2.87 -0.49 -6.92
CA GLN A 17 -1.52 -0.33 -7.45
C GLN A 17 -1.02 1.13 -7.46
N TYR A 18 -1.46 1.97 -6.50
CA TYR A 18 -1.15 3.41 -6.47
C TYR A 18 0.36 3.73 -6.58
N LEU A 19 1.21 3.00 -5.84
CA LEU A 19 2.66 3.23 -5.86
C LEU A 19 3.32 2.80 -7.17
N ALA A 20 2.77 1.80 -7.87
CA ALA A 20 3.25 1.43 -9.20
C ALA A 20 2.88 2.49 -10.25
N LYS A 21 1.70 3.10 -10.10
CA LYS A 21 1.25 4.23 -10.94
C LYS A 21 1.99 5.54 -10.62
N ASN A 22 2.41 5.72 -9.36
CA ASN A 22 3.10 6.92 -8.86
C ASN A 22 4.41 6.53 -8.15
N PRO A 23 5.50 6.26 -8.89
CA PRO A 23 6.77 5.81 -8.30
C PRO A 23 7.39 6.79 -7.28
N HIS A 24 7.07 8.08 -7.38
CA HIS A 24 7.46 9.12 -6.43
C HIS A 24 6.29 9.65 -5.61
N GLY A 25 5.19 8.89 -5.56
CA GLY A 25 4.01 9.19 -4.77
C GLY A 25 4.29 9.08 -3.27
N TYR A 26 3.29 9.45 -2.48
CA TYR A 26 3.42 9.40 -1.03
C TYR A 26 3.57 7.96 -0.54
N CYS A 27 4.71 7.66 0.11
CA CYS A 27 5.02 6.36 0.68
C CYS A 27 5.50 6.54 2.12
N ALA A 28 4.63 6.22 3.09
CA ALA A 28 4.92 6.35 4.53
C ALA A 28 5.77 5.19 5.10
N LEU A 29 6.62 4.56 4.28
CA LEU A 29 7.50 3.45 4.69
C LEU A 29 8.91 3.88 5.06
N ALA A 30 9.22 5.19 5.03
CA ALA A 30 10.54 5.73 5.35
C ALA A 30 11.06 5.33 6.75
N GLY A 31 10.16 5.03 7.70
CA GLY A 31 10.51 4.55 9.04
C GLY A 31 10.80 3.05 9.17
N CYS A 32 10.55 2.25 8.12
CA CYS A 32 10.68 0.79 8.17
C CYS A 32 12.09 0.29 7.79
N GLY A 33 13.00 1.17 7.33
CA GLY A 33 14.37 0.81 6.95
C GLY A 33 14.48 -0.07 5.70
N ILE A 34 13.38 -0.25 4.96
CA ILE A 34 13.36 -1.01 3.71
C ILE A 34 13.37 -0.03 2.53
N PRO A 35 14.36 -0.10 1.63
CA PRO A 35 14.38 0.73 0.43
C PRO A 35 13.25 0.29 -0.51
N PHE A 36 12.58 1.26 -1.15
CA PHE A 36 11.63 0.95 -2.23
C PHE A 36 12.41 0.34 -3.40
N PRO A 37 12.16 -0.92 -3.80
CA PRO A 37 12.77 -1.49 -4.99
C PRO A 37 12.04 -0.87 -6.20
N GLY A 38 12.60 0.24 -6.70
CA GLY A 38 12.15 0.89 -7.94
C GLY A 38 12.36 0.01 -9.15
#